data_AF-A0A8T7K205-F1
#
_entry.id   AF-A0A8T7K205-F1
#
_cell.length_a   1.000
_cell.length_b   1.000
_cell.length_c   1.000
_cell.angle_alpha   90.00
_cell.angle_beta   90.00
_cell.angle_gamma   90.00
#
_symmetry.space_group_name_H-M   'P 1'
#
loop_
_entity.id
_entity.type
_entity.pdbx_description
1 polymer ?
#
loop_
_entity_poly.entity_id
_entity_poly.type
_entity_poly.pdbx_seq_one_letter_code
_entity_poly.pdbx_strand_id
1 'polypeptide(L)'
;MDDISAIFRISGPDIERTRLSVSRSGMYVGRVAGNDLVLKDPQISRRHMRLLWQDGAFWVEDLGSSNGVWLNGARIEPHILRTISPGDVLKAGPYTLIYEQLIEPNSGAKPSTDGYPPPPLATPPPTLAEVVPVHPRFVGTEPPPSPLEAFLPKVKFRESRFPDGIPQDQSNWLRYLPAIYSDPQRDGTLFTGRFLLIFESLFNPVVWMVDNFDLYLSPDIAPSEWLRWMASWFDLLLIPELPLERQRAIMRQLGWLFLRRGTRLGLERLLELYFDVRPEIMENVEGPCTFHVRLPLSQSENTVLGYDVAERLIASQKPAFTLFTLEVT
;
A
#
# COMPACT_ATOMS: atom_id res chain seq x y z
N MET A 1 2.11 -16.82 18.02
CA MET A 1 1.48 -16.33 16.78
C MET A 1 2.25 -17.04 15.69
N ASP A 2 1.78 -18.22 15.32
CA ASP A 2 2.51 -19.13 14.44
C ASP A 2 2.16 -18.76 13.00
N ASP A 3 3.02 -17.93 12.40
CA ASP A 3 2.79 -17.36 11.08
C ASP A 3 3.23 -18.36 9.99
N ILE A 4 2.36 -18.60 9.00
CA ILE A 4 2.68 -19.48 7.87
C ILE A 4 3.83 -18.83 7.10
N SER A 5 4.94 -19.55 6.97
CA SER A 5 6.15 -19.05 6.33
C SER A 5 6.68 -20.04 5.29
N ALA A 6 7.07 -19.53 4.12
CA ALA A 6 7.84 -20.30 3.15
C ALA A 6 9.32 -20.22 3.48
N ILE A 7 10.02 -21.35 3.39
CA ILE A 7 11.47 -21.38 3.45
C ILE A 7 12.04 -21.28 2.04
N PHE A 8 12.87 -20.26 1.83
CA PHE A 8 13.71 -20.11 0.65
C PHE A 8 15.16 -20.37 1.02
N ARG A 9 15.85 -21.18 0.24
CA ARG A 9 17.30 -21.31 0.31
C ARG A 9 17.93 -20.33 -0.67
N ILE A 10 18.75 -19.42 -0.17
CA ILE A 10 19.46 -18.43 -0.97
C ILE A 10 20.96 -18.73 -1.02
N SER A 11 21.57 -18.47 -2.17
CA SER A 11 23.02 -18.50 -2.36
C SER A 11 23.46 -17.42 -3.35
N GLY A 12 24.63 -16.82 -3.12
CA GLY A 12 25.24 -15.85 -4.02
C GLY A 12 26.70 -15.55 -3.63
N PRO A 13 27.35 -14.56 -4.25
CA PRO A 13 28.76 -14.25 -4.02
C PRO A 13 29.06 -13.87 -2.56
N ASP A 14 28.15 -13.12 -1.95
CA ASP A 14 28.30 -12.57 -0.60
C ASP A 14 27.44 -13.29 0.45
N ILE A 15 26.74 -14.37 0.05
CA ILE A 15 25.81 -15.12 0.90
C ILE A 15 26.16 -16.60 0.79
N GLU A 16 26.80 -17.11 1.84
CA GLU A 16 26.88 -18.55 2.05
C GLU A 16 25.47 -19.12 2.21
N ARG A 17 25.24 -20.30 1.64
CA ARG A 17 23.93 -20.92 1.42
C ARG A 17 23.05 -20.87 2.68
N THR A 18 22.16 -19.88 2.76
CA THR A 18 21.37 -19.55 3.97
C THR A 18 19.88 -19.80 3.72
N ARG A 19 19.12 -20.09 4.79
CA ARG A 19 17.66 -20.22 4.74
C ARG A 19 16.99 -18.92 5.17
N LEU A 20 16.02 -18.49 4.40
CA LEU A 20 15.22 -17.28 4.61
C LEU A 20 13.75 -17.68 4.76
N SER A 21 13.10 -17.20 5.82
CA SER A 21 11.66 -17.34 6.01
C SER A 21 10.93 -16.16 5.37
N VAL A 22 9.97 -16.43 4.48
CA VAL A 22 9.09 -15.43 3.87
C VAL A 22 7.68 -15.65 4.40
N SER A 23 7.13 -14.66 5.09
CA SER A 23 5.76 -14.70 5.63
C SER A 23 4.72 -14.34 4.57
N ARG A 24 3.43 -14.40 4.94
CA ARG A 24 2.31 -14.02 4.07
C ARG A 24 2.26 -12.54 3.70
N SER A 25 3.01 -11.66 4.36
CA SER A 25 3.13 -10.26 3.93
C SER A 25 3.95 -10.09 2.64
N GLY A 26 4.58 -11.17 2.15
CA GLY A 26 5.48 -11.11 1.02
C GLY A 26 6.81 -10.47 1.38
N MET A 27 7.61 -10.17 0.36
CA MET A 27 8.96 -9.64 0.53
C MET A 27 9.43 -8.91 -0.74
N TYR A 28 10.10 -7.77 -0.56
CA TYR A 28 10.86 -7.09 -1.59
C TYR A 28 12.31 -7.52 -1.58
N VAL A 29 12.87 -7.71 -2.78
CA VAL A 29 14.27 -8.08 -3.00
C VAL A 29 14.94 -7.03 -3.90
N GLY A 30 16.09 -6.53 -3.49
CA GLY A 30 16.82 -5.51 -4.26
C GLY A 30 18.16 -5.13 -3.66
N ARG A 31 18.86 -4.19 -4.29
CA ARG A 31 20.26 -3.85 -3.94
C ARG A 31 20.41 -2.83 -2.81
N VAL A 32 19.42 -1.96 -2.63
CA VAL A 32 19.51 -0.85 -1.67
C VAL A 32 18.81 -1.19 -0.36
N ALA A 33 19.19 -0.47 0.70
CA ALA A 33 18.47 -0.49 1.98
C ALA A 33 17.00 -0.09 1.78
N GLY A 34 16.09 -0.78 2.47
CA GLY A 34 14.64 -0.63 2.33
C GLY A 34 13.91 -1.78 1.63
N ASN A 35 14.65 -2.74 1.06
CA ASN A 35 14.10 -4.06 0.70
C ASN A 35 14.24 -5.01 1.90
N ASP A 36 13.32 -5.97 2.07
CA ASP A 36 13.44 -6.93 3.18
C ASP A 36 14.60 -7.91 2.94
N LEU A 37 14.95 -8.19 1.68
CA LEU A 37 16.18 -8.87 1.30
C LEU A 37 17.09 -7.95 0.45
N VAL A 38 18.20 -7.54 1.05
CA VAL A 38 19.20 -6.68 0.40
C VAL A 38 20.35 -7.52 -0.19
N LEU A 39 20.50 -7.48 -1.51
CA LEU A 39 21.53 -8.21 -2.27
C LEU A 39 22.53 -7.23 -2.89
N LYS A 40 23.74 -7.14 -2.33
CA LYS A 40 24.72 -6.07 -2.59
C LYS A 40 25.56 -6.26 -3.87
N ASP A 41 24.95 -6.71 -4.97
CA ASP A 41 25.66 -6.89 -6.25
C ASP A 41 25.16 -5.89 -7.30
N PRO A 42 26.05 -5.21 -8.07
CA PRO A 42 25.67 -4.26 -9.12
C PRO A 42 24.67 -4.78 -10.17
N GLN A 43 24.64 -6.10 -10.41
CA GLN A 43 23.68 -6.75 -11.32
C GLN A 43 22.25 -6.82 -10.74
N ILE A 44 22.09 -6.52 -9.45
CA ILE A 44 20.79 -6.38 -8.80
C ILE A 44 20.34 -4.92 -8.86
N SER A 45 19.08 -4.75 -9.24
CA SER A 45 18.43 -3.44 -9.32
C SER A 45 18.02 -2.96 -7.92
N ARG A 46 17.84 -1.65 -7.75
CA ARG A 46 17.49 -1.05 -6.44
C ARG A 46 16.26 -1.71 -5.83
N ARG A 47 15.20 -1.89 -6.61
CA ARG A 47 14.08 -2.81 -6.36
C ARG A 47 14.07 -3.75 -7.55
N HIS A 48 14.34 -5.04 -7.35
CA HIS A 48 14.58 -5.98 -8.45
C HIS A 48 13.38 -6.89 -8.64
N MET A 49 12.88 -7.47 -7.56
CA MET A 49 11.70 -8.33 -7.61
C MET A 49 10.93 -8.27 -6.29
N ARG A 50 9.69 -8.76 -6.32
CA ARG A 50 8.93 -9.03 -5.09
C ARG A 50 8.33 -10.43 -5.10
N LEU A 51 8.26 -11.01 -3.91
CA LEU A 51 7.51 -12.21 -3.60
C LEU A 51 6.22 -11.82 -2.92
N LEU A 52 5.11 -12.42 -3.34
CA LEU A 52 3.76 -12.13 -2.85
C LEU A 52 3.08 -13.43 -2.45
N TRP A 53 2.26 -13.39 -1.40
CA TRP A 53 1.36 -14.48 -1.06
C TRP A 53 -0.06 -14.09 -1.43
N GLN A 54 -0.68 -14.84 -2.34
CA GLN A 54 -2.06 -14.62 -2.78
C GLN A 54 -2.66 -15.94 -3.27
N ASP A 55 -3.95 -16.13 -3.01
CA ASP A 55 -4.70 -17.34 -3.37
C ASP A 55 -4.07 -18.66 -2.89
N GLY A 56 -3.44 -18.62 -1.71
CA GLY A 56 -2.83 -19.81 -1.10
C GLY A 56 -1.50 -20.24 -1.75
N ALA A 57 -0.91 -19.41 -2.61
CA ALA A 57 0.36 -19.68 -3.26
C ALA A 57 1.31 -18.48 -3.20
N PHE A 58 2.61 -18.74 -3.35
CA PHE A 58 3.58 -17.68 -3.59
C PHE A 58 3.65 -17.32 -5.06
N TRP A 59 3.87 -16.04 -5.33
CA TRP A 59 4.05 -15.47 -6.65
C TRP A 59 5.31 -14.62 -6.66
N VAL A 60 5.99 -14.57 -7.79
CA VAL A 60 7.10 -13.66 -8.04
C VAL A 60 6.71 -12.65 -9.12
N GLU A 61 7.20 -11.42 -8.97
CA GLU A 61 7.11 -10.37 -9.97
C GLU A 61 8.48 -9.70 -10.15
N ASP A 62 8.92 -9.55 -11.39
CA ASP A 62 10.05 -8.71 -11.76
C ASP A 62 9.61 -7.24 -11.82
N LEU A 63 10.24 -6.37 -11.02
CA LEU A 63 9.87 -4.96 -10.87
C LEU A 63 10.52 -4.05 -11.92
N GLY A 64 10.73 -4.55 -13.14
CA GLY A 64 11.42 -3.82 -14.20
C GLY A 64 12.94 -3.84 -14.01
N SER A 65 13.48 -4.95 -13.52
CA SER A 65 14.91 -5.08 -13.29
C SER A 65 15.75 -5.05 -14.57
N SER A 66 16.96 -4.50 -14.47
CA SER A 66 17.86 -4.31 -15.61
C SER A 66 18.33 -5.64 -16.21
N ASN A 67 18.56 -6.65 -15.36
CA ASN A 67 19.06 -7.97 -15.77
C ASN A 67 17.96 -9.06 -15.78
N GLY A 68 16.75 -8.71 -15.37
CA GLY A 68 15.61 -9.63 -15.32
C GLY A 68 15.62 -10.61 -14.17
N VAL A 69 14.43 -11.13 -13.86
CA VAL A 69 14.24 -12.31 -13.00
C VAL A 69 14.01 -13.54 -13.87
N TRP A 70 14.60 -14.67 -13.48
CA TRP A 70 14.45 -15.94 -14.16
C TRP A 70 13.82 -16.97 -13.22
N LEU A 71 12.79 -17.66 -13.69
CA LEU A 71 12.13 -18.77 -13.00
C LEU A 71 12.41 -20.06 -13.78
N ASN A 72 13.07 -21.03 -13.14
CA ASN A 72 13.42 -22.32 -13.73
C ASN A 72 14.15 -22.21 -15.09
N GLY A 73 14.97 -21.16 -15.25
CA GLY A 73 15.71 -20.91 -16.49
C GLY A 73 14.94 -20.19 -17.59
N ALA A 74 13.67 -19.84 -17.37
CA ALA A 74 12.91 -18.95 -18.24
C ALA A 74 12.83 -17.54 -17.64
N ARG A 75 13.10 -16.51 -18.46
CA ARG A 75 12.97 -15.13 -18.01
C ARG A 75 11.50 -14.76 -17.80
N ILE A 76 11.20 -14.11 -16.70
CA ILE A 76 9.88 -13.56 -16.40
C ILE A 76 9.74 -12.22 -17.11
N GLU A 77 8.56 -11.94 -17.67
CA GLU A 77 8.25 -10.62 -18.22
C GLU A 77 8.08 -9.61 -17.07
N PRO A 78 8.67 -8.42 -17.16
CA PRO A 78 8.50 -7.37 -16.14
C PRO A 78 7.02 -7.08 -15.85
N HIS A 79 6.69 -6.91 -14.57
CA HIS A 79 5.35 -6.63 -14.06
C HIS A 79 4.29 -7.70 -14.30
N ILE A 80 4.68 -8.90 -14.76
CA ILE A 80 3.80 -10.06 -14.87
C ILE A 80 4.05 -11.01 -13.71
N LEU A 81 2.99 -11.32 -12.97
CA LEU A 81 3.01 -12.25 -11.85
C LEU A 81 3.14 -13.70 -12.34
N ARG A 82 4.08 -14.45 -11.74
CA ARG A 82 4.24 -15.88 -11.98
C ARG A 82 4.17 -16.65 -10.67
N THR A 83 3.29 -17.65 -10.61
CA THR A 83 3.18 -18.54 -9.45
C THR A 83 4.47 -19.33 -9.30
N ILE A 84 4.90 -19.54 -8.05
CA ILE A 84 6.05 -20.37 -7.71
C ILE A 84 5.63 -21.48 -6.74
N SER A 85 6.16 -22.67 -6.98
CA SER A 85 5.89 -23.88 -6.18
C SER A 85 7.17 -24.36 -5.48
N PRO A 86 7.05 -25.14 -4.38
CA PRO A 86 8.22 -25.76 -3.75
C PRO A 86 9.04 -26.56 -4.77
N GLY A 87 10.34 -26.31 -4.81
CA GLY A 87 11.30 -26.84 -5.78
C GLY A 87 11.73 -25.82 -6.84
N ASP A 88 10.95 -24.76 -7.07
CA ASP A 88 11.26 -23.77 -8.09
C ASP A 88 12.50 -22.93 -7.76
N VAL A 89 13.22 -22.59 -8.83
CA VAL A 89 14.49 -21.86 -8.77
C VAL A 89 14.31 -20.48 -9.38
N LEU A 90 14.44 -19.46 -8.55
CA LEU A 90 14.51 -18.06 -8.94
C LEU A 90 15.96 -17.61 -9.06
N LYS A 91 16.29 -16.91 -10.14
CA LYS A 91 17.59 -16.29 -10.35
C LYS A 91 17.46 -14.80 -10.63
N ALA A 92 18.32 -14.04 -9.97
CA ALA A 92 18.48 -12.60 -10.12
C ALA A 92 19.98 -12.30 -10.06
N GLY A 93 20.58 -11.83 -11.15
CA GLY A 93 22.03 -11.65 -11.25
C GLY A 93 22.80 -12.91 -10.81
N PRO A 94 23.78 -12.80 -9.88
CA PRO A 94 24.52 -13.95 -9.38
C PRO A 94 23.82 -14.71 -8.24
N TYR A 95 22.63 -14.27 -7.81
CA TYR A 95 21.90 -14.89 -6.71
C TYR A 95 20.88 -15.91 -7.19
N THR A 96 20.78 -17.00 -6.45
CA THR A 96 19.78 -18.06 -6.67
C THR A 96 18.97 -18.24 -5.40
N LEU A 97 17.65 -18.21 -5.52
CA LEU A 97 16.69 -18.50 -4.46
C LEU A 97 15.91 -19.75 -4.85
N ILE A 98 15.85 -20.73 -3.97
CA ILE A 98 15.13 -22.00 -4.20
C ILE A 98 14.02 -22.08 -3.17
N TYR A 99 12.77 -22.16 -3.62
CA TYR A 99 11.64 -22.36 -2.73
C TYR A 99 11.70 -23.80 -2.18
N GLU A 100 11.99 -24.01 -0.89
CA GLU A 100 12.12 -25.36 -0.33
C GLU A 100 10.76 -25.95 0.08
N GLN A 101 10.01 -25.24 0.93
CA GLN A 101 8.75 -25.75 1.46
C GLN A 101 7.91 -24.63 2.09
N LEU A 102 6.58 -24.82 2.12
CA LEU A 102 5.68 -24.05 2.97
C LEU A 102 5.65 -24.69 4.37
N ILE A 103 5.89 -23.90 5.40
CA ILE A 103 5.66 -24.31 6.78
C ILE A 103 4.31 -23.78 7.19
N GLU A 104 3.35 -24.69 7.28
CA GLU A 104 2.09 -24.43 7.97
C GLU A 104 2.28 -24.74 9.46
N PRO A 105 1.79 -23.90 10.38
CA PRO A 105 1.82 -24.21 11.80
C PRO A 105 0.97 -25.45 12.02
N ASN A 106 1.55 -26.43 12.73
CA ASN A 106 0.97 -27.75 12.99
C ASN A 106 -0.55 -27.70 13.18
N SER A 107 -1.29 -28.25 12.22
CA SER A 107 -2.63 -28.76 12.45
C SER A 107 -2.64 -30.21 12.01
N GLY A 108 -2.77 -31.11 12.98
CA GLY A 108 -2.96 -32.52 12.74
C GLY A 108 -4.22 -32.78 11.91
N ALA A 109 -4.15 -33.86 11.14
CA ALA A 109 -5.25 -34.53 10.45
C ALA A 109 -6.01 -33.70 9.39
N LYS A 110 -5.75 -34.06 8.12
CA LYS A 110 -6.75 -33.95 7.05
C LYS A 110 -8.04 -34.65 7.47
N PRO A 111 -9.19 -34.22 6.92
CA PRO A 111 -9.80 -35.11 5.94
C PRO A 111 -9.91 -34.46 4.56
N SER A 112 -9.74 -35.36 3.60
CA SER A 112 -9.91 -35.23 2.17
C SER A 112 -11.31 -34.78 1.75
N THR A 113 -11.32 -33.93 0.73
CA THR A 113 -12.11 -33.99 -0.50
C THR A 113 -13.55 -34.48 -0.40
N ASP A 114 -14.50 -33.56 -0.54
CA ASP A 114 -15.74 -33.79 -1.28
C ASP A 114 -16.14 -32.52 -2.04
N GLY A 115 -16.73 -32.75 -3.22
CA GLY A 115 -16.64 -31.88 -4.37
C GLY A 115 -17.28 -30.50 -4.25
N TYR A 116 -16.53 -29.50 -4.71
CA TYR A 116 -17.10 -28.30 -5.31
C TYR A 116 -16.71 -28.32 -6.80
N PRO A 117 -17.66 -28.26 -7.74
CA PRO A 117 -17.30 -28.05 -9.13
C PRO A 117 -16.60 -26.70 -9.25
N PRO A 118 -15.61 -26.56 -10.16
CA PRO A 118 -15.00 -25.27 -10.40
C PRO A 118 -16.09 -24.26 -10.79
N PRO A 119 -16.00 -22.99 -10.34
CA PRO A 119 -16.87 -21.95 -10.85
C PRO A 119 -16.74 -21.91 -12.38
N PRO A 120 -17.84 -21.70 -13.13
CA PRO A 120 -17.77 -21.64 -14.58
C PRO A 120 -16.72 -20.59 -14.97
N LEU A 121 -15.84 -20.98 -15.90
CA LEU A 121 -14.88 -20.09 -16.55
C LEU A 121 -15.59 -18.78 -16.86
N ALA A 122 -15.19 -17.70 -16.17
CA ALA A 122 -15.60 -16.36 -16.55
C ALA A 122 -15.24 -16.22 -18.03
N THR A 123 -16.24 -15.99 -18.88
CA THR A 123 -15.99 -15.57 -20.24
C THR A 123 -15.01 -14.40 -20.19
N PRO A 124 -13.99 -14.37 -21.06
CA PRO A 124 -13.13 -13.20 -21.13
C PRO A 124 -14.03 -11.97 -21.25
N PRO A 125 -13.77 -10.88 -20.49
CA PRO A 125 -14.49 -9.64 -20.71
C PRO A 125 -14.45 -9.33 -22.21
N PRO A 126 -15.53 -8.78 -22.80
CA PRO A 126 -15.50 -8.40 -24.19
C PRO A 126 -14.24 -7.56 -24.40
N THR A 127 -13.46 -7.93 -25.42
CA THR A 127 -12.29 -7.17 -25.88
C THR A 127 -12.66 -5.71 -25.77
N LEU A 128 -12.01 -4.99 -24.86
CA LEU A 128 -12.12 -3.54 -24.78
C LEU A 128 -11.79 -3.07 -26.20
N ALA A 129 -12.84 -2.72 -26.95
CA ALA A 129 -12.69 -2.00 -28.20
C ALA A 129 -11.71 -0.89 -27.89
N GLU A 130 -10.62 -0.82 -28.66
CA GLU A 130 -9.51 0.11 -28.46
C GLU A 130 -10.04 1.41 -27.87
N VAL A 131 -9.92 1.53 -26.54
CA VAL A 131 -10.13 2.81 -25.90
C VAL A 131 -8.89 3.54 -26.38
N VAL A 132 -9.05 4.28 -27.49
CA VAL A 132 -8.12 5.31 -27.89
C VAL A 132 -7.76 6.00 -26.60
N PRO A 133 -6.48 6.04 -26.20
CA PRO A 133 -6.11 6.70 -24.98
C PRO A 133 -6.63 8.12 -25.09
N VAL A 134 -7.74 8.39 -24.38
CA VAL A 134 -8.18 9.74 -24.13
C VAL A 134 -7.12 10.23 -23.19
N HIS A 135 -6.04 10.77 -23.74
CA HIS A 135 -5.21 11.70 -23.01
C HIS A 135 -6.22 12.74 -22.50
N PRO A 136 -6.46 12.84 -21.18
CA PRO A 136 -7.32 13.89 -20.69
C PRO A 136 -6.69 15.19 -21.18
N ARG A 137 -7.34 15.87 -22.13
CA ARG A 137 -7.00 17.24 -22.46
C ARG A 137 -7.35 18.03 -21.21
N PHE A 138 -6.31 18.38 -20.45
CA PHE A 138 -6.41 19.11 -19.21
C PHE A 138 -6.99 20.50 -19.48
N VAL A 139 -8.28 20.68 -19.23
CA VAL A 139 -8.92 21.99 -19.14
C VAL A 139 -9.00 22.33 -17.65
N GLY A 140 -7.89 22.79 -17.09
CA GLY A 140 -7.79 23.17 -15.69
C GLY A 140 -6.36 23.52 -15.31
N THR A 141 -6.05 24.81 -15.31
CA THR A 141 -4.75 25.38 -14.92
C THR A 141 -4.63 25.63 -13.42
N GLU A 142 -5.74 25.59 -12.67
CA GLU A 142 -5.78 25.99 -11.27
C GLU A 142 -6.00 24.80 -10.32
N PRO A 143 -5.34 24.79 -9.15
CA PRO A 143 -5.58 23.79 -8.11
C PRO A 143 -7.00 23.94 -7.55
N PRO A 144 -7.66 22.84 -7.15
CA PRO A 144 -8.97 22.91 -6.53
C PRO A 144 -8.92 23.74 -5.23
N PRO A 145 -9.93 24.57 -4.94
CA PRO A 145 -9.98 25.34 -3.70
C PRO A 145 -10.07 24.42 -2.47
N SER A 146 -9.44 24.84 -1.36
CA SER A 146 -9.44 24.08 -0.11
C SER A 146 -10.82 24.18 0.57
N PRO A 147 -11.51 23.06 0.86
CA PRO A 147 -12.72 23.05 1.66
C PRO A 147 -12.32 23.08 3.14
N LEU A 148 -11.79 24.21 3.63
CA LEU A 148 -11.45 24.37 5.05
C LEU A 148 -12.68 24.60 5.95
N GLU A 149 -13.89 24.53 5.41
CA GLU A 149 -15.11 24.57 6.21
C GLU A 149 -16.11 23.58 5.61
N ALA A 150 -16.35 22.46 6.28
CA ALA A 150 -17.65 22.17 6.88
C ALA A 150 -17.90 20.67 7.16
N PHE A 151 -18.64 20.47 8.27
CA PHE A 151 -19.40 19.29 8.67
C PHE A 151 -18.64 18.06 9.22
N LEU A 152 -18.43 18.09 10.54
CA LEU A 152 -18.57 16.87 11.34
C LEU A 152 -19.74 17.07 12.33
N PRO A 153 -20.74 16.17 12.35
CA PRO A 153 -21.79 16.23 13.36
C PRO A 153 -21.18 15.94 14.74
N LYS A 154 -21.54 16.75 15.74
CA LYS A 154 -21.15 16.54 17.14
C LYS A 154 -21.86 15.30 17.68
N VAL A 155 -21.20 14.14 17.64
CA VAL A 155 -21.71 12.90 18.23
C VAL A 155 -21.65 13.01 19.75
N LYS A 156 -22.80 12.89 20.43
CA LYS A 156 -22.87 12.76 21.88
C LYS A 156 -22.74 11.28 22.23
N PHE A 157 -21.64 10.89 22.85
CA PHE A 157 -21.49 9.54 23.39
C PHE A 157 -22.46 9.33 24.56
N ARG A 158 -23.35 8.34 24.44
CA ARG A 158 -24.14 7.84 25.58
C ARG A 158 -23.31 6.81 26.36
N GLU A 159 -23.45 6.81 27.68
CA GLU A 159 -22.89 5.79 28.58
C GLU A 159 -23.67 4.46 28.46
N SER A 160 -23.66 3.84 27.29
CA SER A 160 -24.23 2.51 27.09
C SER A 160 -23.16 1.44 27.33
N ARG A 161 -23.54 0.27 27.90
CA ARG A 161 -22.65 -0.90 27.98
C ARG A 161 -22.33 -1.50 26.61
N PHE A 162 -23.14 -1.17 25.61
CA PHE A 162 -22.99 -1.62 24.23
C PHE A 162 -22.91 -0.41 23.28
N PRO A 163 -22.02 -0.42 22.26
CA PRO A 163 -21.95 0.63 21.25
C PRO A 163 -23.30 0.95 20.59
N ASP A 164 -23.47 2.19 20.12
CA ASP A 164 -24.68 2.63 19.42
C ASP A 164 -24.95 1.74 18.19
N GLY A 165 -26.21 1.31 18.03
CA GLY A 165 -26.64 0.42 16.95
C GLY A 165 -26.71 -1.07 17.33
N ILE A 166 -26.15 -1.48 18.47
CA ILE A 166 -26.28 -2.85 18.97
C ILE A 166 -27.51 -2.97 19.90
N PRO A 167 -28.40 -3.97 19.70
CA PRO A 167 -29.53 -4.18 20.60
C PRO A 167 -29.08 -4.61 21.99
N GLN A 168 -29.82 -4.19 23.04
CA GLN A 168 -29.48 -4.51 24.43
C GLN A 168 -30.02 -5.88 24.88
N ASP A 169 -31.09 -6.36 24.26
CA ASP A 169 -31.84 -7.53 24.75
C ASP A 169 -31.44 -8.83 24.03
N GLN A 170 -31.33 -8.81 22.70
CA GLN A 170 -30.99 -9.97 21.87
C GLN A 170 -30.22 -9.57 20.62
N SER A 171 -29.25 -10.39 20.22
CA SER A 171 -28.43 -10.15 19.03
C SER A 171 -29.24 -10.14 17.74
N ASN A 172 -28.92 -9.20 16.85
CA ASN A 172 -29.51 -9.19 15.51
C ASN A 172 -29.02 -10.36 14.66
N TRP A 173 -27.93 -11.03 15.04
CA TRP A 173 -27.35 -12.13 14.28
C TRP A 173 -28.18 -13.42 14.35
N LEU A 174 -29.15 -13.50 15.28
CA LEU A 174 -30.16 -14.56 15.30
C LEU A 174 -30.87 -14.71 13.95
N ARG A 175 -31.02 -13.62 13.17
CA ARG A 175 -31.64 -13.63 11.84
C ARG A 175 -30.90 -14.49 10.82
N TYR A 176 -29.61 -14.74 11.04
CA TYR A 176 -28.76 -15.53 10.13
C TYR A 176 -28.67 -16.99 10.56
N LEU A 177 -29.23 -17.37 11.71
CA LEU A 177 -29.25 -18.75 12.17
C LEU A 177 -30.54 -19.47 11.71
N PRO A 178 -30.50 -20.81 11.59
CA PRO A 178 -31.69 -21.60 11.34
C PRO A 178 -32.81 -21.36 12.38
N ALA A 179 -34.07 -21.49 11.94
CA ALA A 179 -35.26 -21.18 12.75
C ALA A 179 -35.33 -21.93 14.12
N ILE A 180 -34.67 -23.08 14.24
CA ILE A 180 -34.59 -23.84 15.49
C ILE A 180 -33.92 -23.08 16.65
N TYR A 181 -33.12 -22.05 16.35
CA TYR A 181 -32.42 -21.19 17.32
C TYR A 181 -33.11 -19.86 17.60
N SER A 182 -34.15 -19.53 16.82
CA SER A 182 -34.94 -18.29 16.95
C SER A 182 -36.38 -18.55 17.38
N ASP A 183 -36.72 -19.79 17.75
CA ASP A 183 -38.04 -20.20 18.21
C ASP A 183 -38.36 -19.59 19.59
N PRO A 184 -39.31 -18.65 19.70
CA PRO A 184 -39.64 -18.00 20.97
C PRO A 184 -40.23 -18.96 22.01
N GLN A 185 -40.72 -20.13 21.58
CA GLN A 185 -41.33 -21.13 22.47
C GLN A 185 -40.29 -22.05 23.14
N ARG A 186 -39.01 -21.93 22.77
CA ARG A 186 -37.91 -22.70 23.35
C ARG A 186 -37.03 -21.80 24.22
N ASP A 187 -36.77 -22.21 25.46
CA ASP A 187 -35.95 -21.48 26.43
C ASP A 187 -34.53 -21.13 25.93
N GLY A 188 -34.01 -21.89 24.95
CA GLY A 188 -32.68 -21.68 24.38
C GLY A 188 -32.50 -20.36 23.61
N THR A 189 -33.58 -19.75 23.10
CA THR A 189 -33.50 -18.55 22.24
C THR A 189 -32.99 -17.33 23.02
N LEU A 190 -33.39 -17.19 24.28
CA LEU A 190 -32.88 -16.13 25.17
C LEU A 190 -31.39 -16.29 25.46
N PHE A 191 -30.93 -17.53 25.64
CA PHE A 191 -29.52 -17.82 25.84
C PHE A 191 -28.71 -17.56 24.58
N THR A 192 -29.12 -18.11 23.43
CA THR A 192 -28.41 -17.95 22.15
C THR A 192 -28.35 -16.49 21.73
N GLY A 193 -29.45 -15.73 21.89
CA GLY A 193 -29.47 -14.30 21.60
C GLY A 193 -28.49 -13.50 22.45
N ARG A 194 -28.43 -13.76 23.77
CA ARG A 194 -27.48 -13.11 24.68
C ARG A 194 -26.04 -13.56 24.46
N PHE A 195 -25.81 -14.82 24.14
CA PHE A 195 -24.49 -15.35 23.81
C PHE A 195 -23.94 -14.67 22.55
N LEU A 196 -24.77 -14.54 21.51
CA LEU A 196 -24.38 -13.86 20.28
C LEU A 196 -24.12 -12.36 20.47
N LEU A 197 -24.73 -11.70 21.46
CA LEU A 197 -24.44 -10.29 21.75
C LEU A 197 -22.97 -10.05 22.11
N ILE A 198 -22.31 -11.03 22.73
CA ILE A 198 -20.87 -10.95 23.01
C ILE A 198 -20.11 -10.79 21.69
N PHE A 199 -20.39 -11.66 20.72
CA PHE A 199 -19.72 -11.61 19.42
C PHE A 199 -20.14 -10.37 18.61
N GLU A 200 -21.42 -10.04 18.56
CA GLU A 200 -21.90 -8.84 17.85
C GLU A 200 -21.22 -7.59 18.41
N SER A 201 -21.05 -7.47 19.73
CA SER A 201 -20.31 -6.34 20.33
C SER A 201 -18.82 -6.32 19.98
N LEU A 202 -18.18 -7.48 19.85
CA LEU A 202 -16.75 -7.58 19.49
C LEU A 202 -16.50 -7.27 18.02
N PHE A 203 -17.39 -7.70 17.13
CA PHE A 203 -17.24 -7.54 15.69
C PHE A 203 -17.83 -6.24 15.15
N ASN A 204 -18.77 -5.61 15.86
CA ASN A 204 -19.40 -4.36 15.40
C ASN A 204 -18.40 -3.26 15.01
N PRO A 205 -17.29 -3.02 15.75
CA PRO A 205 -16.29 -2.04 15.30
C PRO A 205 -15.67 -2.39 13.94
N VAL A 206 -15.46 -3.67 13.66
CA VAL A 206 -14.90 -4.14 12.39
C VAL A 206 -15.92 -4.00 11.27
N VAL A 207 -17.17 -4.41 11.51
CA VAL A 207 -18.26 -4.25 10.54
C VAL A 207 -18.45 -2.77 10.21
N TRP A 208 -18.49 -1.91 11.23
CA TRP A 208 -18.58 -0.46 11.04
C TRP A 208 -17.39 0.09 10.24
N MET A 209 -16.17 -0.36 10.52
CA MET A 209 -14.98 0.04 9.76
C MET A 209 -15.08 -0.36 8.28
N VAL A 210 -15.60 -1.56 7.99
CA VAL A 210 -15.79 -2.06 6.63
C VAL A 210 -16.90 -1.29 5.91
N ASP A 211 -18.05 -1.10 6.56
CA ASP A 211 -19.20 -0.39 6.00
C ASP A 211 -18.92 1.10 5.74
N ASN A 212 -17.98 1.69 6.50
CA ASN A 212 -17.59 3.10 6.40
C ASN A 212 -16.13 3.25 5.93
N PHE A 213 -15.61 2.27 5.19
CA PHE A 213 -14.22 2.28 4.72
C PHE A 213 -13.92 3.47 3.80
N ASP A 214 -14.92 3.99 3.10
CA ASP A 214 -14.86 5.22 2.30
C ASP A 214 -14.41 6.45 3.11
N LEU A 215 -14.74 6.52 4.40
CA LEU A 215 -14.28 7.58 5.29
C LEU A 215 -12.77 7.54 5.53
N TYR A 216 -12.17 6.34 5.51
CA TYR A 216 -10.72 6.15 5.65
C TYR A 216 -9.96 6.54 4.37
N LEU A 217 -10.64 6.60 3.22
CA LEU A 217 -10.07 7.07 1.96
C LEU A 217 -10.21 8.58 1.77
N SER A 218 -10.99 9.25 2.63
CA SER A 218 -11.24 10.68 2.55
C SER A 218 -10.15 11.48 3.29
N PRO A 219 -9.40 12.37 2.61
CA PRO A 219 -8.31 13.13 3.22
C PRO A 219 -8.71 13.97 4.44
N ASP A 220 -9.99 14.31 4.60
CA ASP A 220 -10.47 15.16 5.69
C ASP A 220 -10.80 14.39 6.97
N ILE A 221 -11.22 13.14 6.84
CA ILE A 221 -11.77 12.33 7.93
C ILE A 221 -10.81 11.20 8.32
N ALA A 222 -9.97 10.75 7.37
CA ALA A 222 -9.04 9.68 7.60
C ALA A 222 -8.11 9.96 8.81
N PRO A 223 -7.79 8.93 9.62
CA PRO A 223 -6.76 9.04 10.65
C PRO A 223 -5.40 9.44 10.08
N SER A 224 -4.59 10.19 10.85
CA SER A 224 -3.26 10.67 10.42
C SER A 224 -2.33 9.53 9.97
N GLU A 225 -2.37 8.40 10.69
CA GLU A 225 -1.59 7.21 10.37
C GLU A 225 -1.95 6.62 9.00
N TRP A 226 -3.23 6.73 8.65
CA TRP A 226 -3.78 6.22 7.39
C TRP A 226 -3.37 7.09 6.21
N LEU A 227 -3.25 8.41 6.40
CA LEU A 227 -2.80 9.33 5.35
C LEU A 227 -1.41 8.96 4.83
N ARG A 228 -0.49 8.60 5.74
CA ARG A 228 0.88 8.19 5.37
C ARG A 228 0.89 6.90 4.55
N TRP A 229 0.06 5.94 4.96
CA TRP A 229 -0.10 4.70 4.21
C TRP A 229 -0.67 4.95 2.81
N MET A 230 -1.71 5.78 2.68
CA MET A 230 -2.27 6.16 1.38
C MET A 230 -1.25 6.90 0.50
N ALA A 231 -0.48 7.83 1.07
CA ALA A 231 0.54 8.58 0.33
C ALA A 231 1.63 7.66 -0.26
N SER A 232 1.94 6.56 0.43
CA SER A 232 2.93 5.58 -0.04
C SER A 232 2.56 4.94 -1.38
N TRP A 233 1.25 4.85 -1.71
CA TRP A 233 0.79 4.33 -3.00
C TRP A 233 1.19 5.22 -4.18
N PHE A 234 1.36 6.51 -3.92
CA PHE A 234 1.69 7.52 -4.94
C PHE A 234 3.15 7.94 -4.90
N ASP A 235 3.98 7.24 -4.11
CA ASP A 235 5.38 7.58 -3.86
C ASP A 235 5.53 9.03 -3.35
N LEU A 236 4.54 9.48 -2.56
CA LEU A 236 4.62 10.74 -1.83
C LEU A 236 5.16 10.49 -0.42
N LEU A 237 6.16 11.26 -0.06
CA LEU A 237 6.75 11.23 1.27
C LEU A 237 5.90 12.13 2.20
N LEU A 238 5.13 11.54 3.10
CA LEU A 238 4.51 12.27 4.22
C LEU A 238 5.24 11.94 5.51
N ILE A 239 6.10 12.86 5.95
CA ILE A 239 6.82 12.71 7.22
C ILE A 239 5.90 13.05 8.40
N PRO A 240 6.02 12.34 9.54
CA PRO A 240 5.17 12.59 10.71
C PRO A 240 5.38 13.98 11.35
N GLU A 241 6.52 14.62 11.12
CA GLU A 241 6.81 15.99 11.58
C GLU A 241 6.00 17.05 10.82
N LEU A 242 5.43 16.70 9.67
CA LEU A 242 4.60 17.62 8.88
C LEU A 242 3.25 17.83 9.60
N PRO A 243 2.80 19.08 9.80
CA PRO A 243 1.50 19.36 10.40
C PRO A 243 0.37 18.63 9.68
N LEU A 244 -0.60 18.11 10.43
CA LEU A 244 -1.70 17.31 9.89
C LEU A 244 -2.45 18.04 8.77
N GLU A 245 -2.66 19.34 8.90
CA GLU A 245 -3.33 20.15 7.86
C GLU A 245 -2.56 20.16 6.54
N ARG A 246 -1.22 20.24 6.58
CA ARG A 246 -0.37 20.16 5.38
C ARG A 246 -0.42 18.75 4.78
N GLN A 247 -0.39 17.70 5.60
CA GLN A 247 -0.60 16.31 5.13
C GLN A 247 -1.94 16.15 4.40
N ARG A 248 -3.04 16.66 4.99
CA ARG A 248 -4.38 16.61 4.38
C ARG A 248 -4.42 17.43 3.09
N ALA A 249 -3.83 18.62 3.06
CA ALA A 249 -3.79 19.48 1.87
C ALA A 249 -3.06 18.81 0.68
N ILE A 250 -1.96 18.10 0.94
CA ILE A 250 -1.27 17.28 -0.06
C ILE A 250 -2.19 16.16 -0.55
N MET A 251 -2.82 15.43 0.37
CA MET A 251 -3.70 14.31 0.04
C MET A 251 -4.95 14.72 -0.75
N ARG A 252 -5.51 15.91 -0.51
CA ARG A 252 -6.62 16.46 -1.33
C ARG A 252 -6.20 16.68 -2.79
N GLN A 253 -4.94 17.02 -3.04
CA GLN A 253 -4.40 17.31 -4.37
C GLN A 253 -3.65 16.13 -4.99
N LEU A 254 -3.70 14.95 -4.36
CA LEU A 254 -2.94 13.76 -4.71
C LEU A 254 -3.05 13.38 -6.19
N GLY A 255 -4.28 13.30 -6.72
CA GLY A 255 -4.50 12.97 -8.13
C GLY A 255 -3.90 14.02 -9.07
N TRP A 256 -4.02 15.31 -8.73
CA TRP A 256 -3.46 16.40 -9.52
C TRP A 256 -1.93 16.39 -9.51
N LEU A 257 -1.32 16.14 -8.35
CA LEU A 257 0.13 16.05 -8.16
C LEU A 257 0.71 14.84 -8.90
N PHE A 258 0.06 13.68 -8.78
CA PHE A 258 0.49 12.45 -9.44
C PHE A 258 0.48 12.58 -10.97
N LEU A 259 -0.57 13.17 -11.53
CA LEU A 259 -0.69 13.40 -12.98
C LEU A 259 0.34 14.41 -13.53
N ARG A 260 0.93 15.25 -12.66
CA ARG A 260 1.92 16.27 -13.02
C ARG A 260 3.31 15.97 -12.49
N ARG A 261 3.56 14.73 -12.07
CA ARG A 261 4.86 14.27 -11.62
C ARG A 261 5.92 14.50 -12.69
N GLY A 262 7.09 14.98 -12.28
CA GLY A 262 8.20 15.30 -13.19
C GLY A 262 8.05 16.59 -13.98
N THR A 263 7.00 17.39 -13.73
CA THR A 263 6.86 18.74 -14.30
C THR A 263 7.25 19.81 -13.28
N ARG A 264 7.70 20.98 -13.76
CA ARG A 264 7.95 22.15 -12.90
C ARG A 264 6.72 22.50 -12.05
N LEU A 265 5.54 22.56 -12.66
CA LEU A 265 4.30 22.94 -11.97
C LEU A 265 3.93 21.94 -10.85
N GLY A 266 4.14 20.64 -11.09
CA GLY A 266 3.92 19.61 -10.08
C GLY A 266 4.90 19.72 -8.91
N LEU A 267 6.19 19.92 -9.20
CA LEU A 267 7.22 20.06 -8.18
C LEU A 267 7.06 21.36 -7.37
N GLU A 268 6.79 22.48 -8.05
CA GLU A 268 6.52 23.78 -7.45
C GLU A 268 5.36 23.70 -6.46
N ARG A 269 4.25 23.08 -6.89
CA ARG A 269 3.07 22.92 -6.04
C ARG A 269 3.29 21.97 -4.86
N LEU A 270 4.03 20.88 -5.06
CA LEU A 270 4.33 19.94 -3.97
C LEU A 270 5.18 20.61 -2.89
N LEU A 271 6.24 21.32 -3.29
CA LEU A 271 7.10 22.08 -2.39
C LEU A 271 6.33 23.18 -1.67
N GLU A 272 5.45 23.91 -2.38
CA GLU A 272 4.55 24.90 -1.77
C GLU A 272 3.67 24.27 -0.69
N LEU A 273 3.10 23.08 -0.91
CA LEU A 273 2.25 22.42 0.09
C LEU A 273 3.04 21.88 1.29
N TYR A 274 4.30 21.50 1.09
CA TYR A 274 5.14 20.92 2.13
C TYR A 274 5.70 22.01 3.06
N PHE A 275 6.25 23.06 2.47
CA PHE A 275 6.97 24.12 3.17
C PHE A 275 6.11 25.37 3.37
N ASP A 276 4.91 25.45 2.80
CA ASP A 276 4.03 26.62 2.86
C ASP A 276 4.68 27.89 2.28
N VAL A 277 5.67 27.70 1.40
CA VAL A 277 6.39 28.74 0.70
C VAL A 277 6.53 28.37 -0.77
N ARG A 278 6.30 29.33 -1.66
CA ARG A 278 6.49 29.12 -3.11
C ARG A 278 7.98 29.03 -3.44
N PRO A 279 8.45 27.91 -4.01
CA PRO A 279 9.83 27.81 -4.48
C PRO A 279 10.02 28.56 -5.79
N GLU A 280 11.24 29.03 -6.05
CA GLU A 280 11.63 29.50 -7.38
C GLU A 280 12.37 28.36 -8.10
N ILE A 281 11.81 27.88 -9.21
CA ILE A 281 12.43 26.84 -10.04
C ILE A 281 12.94 27.45 -11.34
N MET A 282 14.24 27.33 -11.61
CA MET A 282 14.88 27.82 -12.83
C MET A 282 15.38 26.63 -13.65
N GLU A 283 14.97 26.52 -14.92
CA GLU A 283 15.37 25.41 -15.79
C GLU A 283 16.53 25.80 -16.71
N ASN A 284 17.40 24.85 -17.01
CA ASN A 284 18.55 24.95 -17.92
C ASN A 284 19.58 26.03 -17.54
N VAL A 285 19.83 26.22 -16.24
CA VAL A 285 20.82 27.21 -15.76
C VAL A 285 22.26 26.78 -16.08
N GLU A 286 22.58 25.50 -15.92
CA GLU A 286 23.94 24.95 -16.10
C GLU A 286 24.07 24.08 -17.37
N GLY A 287 22.99 23.93 -18.14
CA GLY A 287 22.94 23.08 -19.33
C GLY A 287 21.58 22.38 -19.52
N PRO A 288 21.41 21.60 -20.59
CA PRO A 288 20.15 20.89 -20.85
C PRO A 288 19.84 19.88 -19.74
N CYS A 289 18.56 19.75 -19.38
CA CYS A 289 18.08 18.82 -18.34
C CYS A 289 18.59 19.13 -16.93
N THR A 290 18.99 20.37 -16.66
CA THR A 290 19.33 20.84 -15.31
C THR A 290 18.26 21.78 -14.79
N PHE A 291 18.02 21.81 -13.48
CA PHE A 291 17.18 22.85 -12.87
C PHE A 291 17.68 23.23 -11.47
N HIS A 292 17.56 24.50 -11.14
CA HIS A 292 17.91 25.05 -9.83
C HIS A 292 16.63 25.34 -9.05
N VAL A 293 16.55 24.87 -7.81
CA VAL A 293 15.42 25.10 -6.90
C VAL A 293 15.89 26.00 -5.77
N ARG A 294 15.27 27.16 -5.64
CA ARG A 294 15.46 28.06 -4.50
C ARG A 294 14.24 27.99 -3.59
N LEU A 295 14.48 27.67 -2.32
CA LEU A 295 13.44 27.48 -1.33
C LEU A 295 13.68 28.43 -0.15
N PRO A 296 12.88 29.51 -0.01
CA PRO A 296 12.96 30.38 1.15
C PRO A 296 12.32 29.69 2.35
N LEU A 297 13.12 29.27 3.33
CA LEU A 297 12.61 28.63 4.55
C LEU A 297 12.79 29.53 5.76
N SER A 298 11.75 29.63 6.59
CA SER A 298 11.89 30.25 7.91
C SER A 298 12.88 29.43 8.76
N GLN A 299 13.61 30.07 9.70
CA GLN A 299 14.60 29.37 10.55
C GLN A 299 13.98 28.20 11.34
N SER A 300 12.70 28.34 11.74
CA SER A 300 11.94 27.27 12.39
C SER A 300 11.66 26.08 11.47
N GLU A 301 11.32 26.31 10.20
CA GLU A 301 11.03 25.25 9.23
C GLU A 301 12.30 24.58 8.72
N ASN A 302 13.41 25.33 8.59
CA ASN A 302 14.71 24.76 8.22
C ASN A 302 15.25 23.80 9.30
N THR A 303 14.87 23.98 10.56
CA THR A 303 15.30 23.08 11.65
C THR A 303 14.51 21.76 11.66
N VAL A 304 13.24 21.78 11.24
CA VAL A 304 12.32 20.63 11.33
C VAL A 304 12.21 19.85 10.02
N LEU A 305 12.07 20.56 8.90
CA LEU A 305 11.92 19.97 7.57
C LEU A 305 13.28 19.96 6.86
N GLY A 306 14.02 21.06 6.93
CA GLY A 306 15.42 21.15 6.52
C GLY A 306 15.75 20.78 5.07
N TYR A 307 17.05 20.79 4.78
CA TYR A 307 17.60 20.50 3.45
C TYR A 307 17.37 19.05 3.01
N ASP A 308 17.57 18.08 3.91
CA ASP A 308 17.50 16.63 3.59
C ASP A 308 16.09 16.20 3.13
N VAL A 309 15.03 16.74 3.73
CA VAL A 309 13.66 16.43 3.28
C VAL A 309 13.38 17.05 1.91
N ALA A 310 13.77 18.31 1.71
CA ALA A 310 13.61 18.99 0.42
C ALA A 310 14.37 18.25 -0.69
N GLU A 311 15.60 17.85 -0.43
CA GLU A 311 16.44 17.08 -1.36
C GLU A 311 15.79 15.74 -1.71
N ARG A 312 15.35 14.97 -0.71
CA ARG A 312 14.67 13.68 -0.92
C ARG A 312 13.36 13.82 -1.71
N LEU A 313 12.59 14.87 -1.43
CA LEU A 313 11.32 15.12 -2.10
C LEU A 313 11.52 15.54 -3.56
N ILE A 314 12.53 16.36 -3.85
CA ILE A 314 12.91 16.68 -5.24
C ILE A 314 13.45 15.42 -5.94
N ALA A 315 14.30 14.64 -5.26
CA ALA A 315 14.89 13.43 -5.80
C ALA A 315 13.86 12.34 -6.13
N SER A 316 12.75 12.23 -5.37
CA SER A 316 11.67 11.28 -5.67
C SER A 316 10.78 11.75 -6.83
N GLN A 317 10.62 13.06 -7.02
CA GLN A 317 9.72 13.60 -8.05
C GLN A 317 10.40 13.97 -9.36
N LYS A 318 11.73 14.13 -9.38
CA LYS A 318 12.47 14.49 -10.59
C LYS A 318 12.47 13.36 -11.63
N PRO A 319 12.46 13.68 -12.93
CA PRO A 319 12.73 12.70 -13.98
C PRO A 319 14.12 12.04 -13.83
N ALA A 320 14.28 10.82 -14.36
CA ALA A 320 15.52 10.06 -14.21
C ALA A 320 16.77 10.77 -14.79
N PHE A 321 16.59 11.56 -15.86
CA PHE A 321 17.67 12.19 -16.62
C PHE A 321 17.90 13.67 -16.26
N THR A 322 17.26 14.19 -15.21
CA THR A 322 17.47 15.57 -14.79
C THR A 322 18.42 15.67 -13.59
N LEU A 323 19.29 16.67 -13.64
CA LEU A 323 20.13 17.07 -12.52
C LEU A 323 19.50 18.29 -11.84
N PHE A 324 19.69 18.40 -10.52
CA PHE A 324 19.19 19.54 -9.78
C PHE A 324 20.20 20.06 -8.78
N THR A 325 20.09 21.35 -8.51
CA THR A 325 20.77 22.05 -7.43
C THR A 325 19.71 22.66 -6.53
N LEU A 326 19.90 22.57 -5.21
CA LEU A 326 18.97 23.05 -4.20
C LEU A 326 19.67 24.12 -3.35
N GLU A 327 19.08 25.31 -3.31
CA GLU A 327 19.47 26.41 -2.43
C GLU A 327 18.33 26.65 -1.42
N VAL A 328 18.63 26.50 -0.13
CA VAL A 328 17.71 26.81 0.97
C VAL A 328 18.18 28.12 1.61
N THR A 329 17.34 29.15 1.55
CA THR A 329 17.66 30.51 2.03
C THR A 329 16.85 30.91 3.24
#